data_AF-E2BM12-F1
#
_entry.id   AF-E2BM12-F1
#
_cell.length_a   1.000
_cell.length_b   1.000
_cell.length_c   1.000
_cell.angle_alpha   90.00
_cell.angle_beta   90.00
_cell.angle_gamma   90.00
#
_symmetry.space_group_name_H-M   'P 1'
#
loop_
_entity.id
_entity.type
_entity.pdbx_description
1 polymer ?
#
loop_
_entity_poly.entity_id
_entity_poly.type
_entity_poly.pdbx_seq_one_letter_code
_entity_poly.pdbx_strand_id
1 'polypeptide(L)'
;MADDEQAGCSNNAQLFRIAISHSLRSIAESVRCQDFQLFPVSLPSPANLEIDRSKVKNVSRNRHIADLMPAKMRRSIEANEDEFVEILSLTTLKSKTAKKLHQAMVQELYRGMNGDLEAMLDKGALQDAFIKAAKLSEDSMTSADENAWRPPGDVALHLRSLDVHTIKKATEELEERLNEVERENDTLIKTIADSRLRIRTANNNVAKILDYAPVVLQRLEKTYEQLTTCLRANEN
;
A
#
# COMPACT_ATOMS: atom_id res chain seq x y z
N MET A 1 21.58 26.65 7.37
CA MET A 1 22.84 25.88 7.41
C MET A 1 22.57 24.52 6.82
N ALA A 2 23.51 24.02 6.02
CA ALA A 2 23.47 22.82 5.18
C ALA A 2 22.91 23.02 3.77
N ASP A 3 23.61 23.84 2.99
CA ASP A 3 23.83 23.58 1.57
C ASP A 3 25.37 23.52 1.38
N ASP A 4 25.81 22.73 0.41
CA ASP A 4 27.20 22.56 -0.08
C ASP A 4 28.05 21.41 0.52
N GLU A 5 27.58 20.17 0.35
CA GLU A 5 28.47 19.01 0.16
C GLU A 5 28.07 18.25 -1.11
N GLN A 6 28.39 18.81 -2.27
CA GLN A 6 28.19 18.13 -3.55
C GLN A 6 29.40 18.28 -4.47
N ALA A 7 30.52 17.70 -4.05
CA ALA A 7 31.71 17.56 -4.89
C ALA A 7 32.33 16.17 -4.66
N GLY A 8 31.78 15.14 -5.32
CA GLY A 8 32.38 13.80 -5.26
C GLY A 8 31.62 12.65 -5.91
N CYS A 9 30.35 12.82 -6.29
CA CYS A 9 29.64 11.78 -7.04
C CYS A 9 30.11 11.77 -8.50
N SER A 10 30.40 10.60 -9.07
CA SER A 10 30.70 10.48 -10.50
C SER A 10 29.53 11.03 -11.32
N ASN A 11 29.81 11.70 -12.44
CA ASN A 11 28.79 12.32 -13.30
C ASN A 11 27.63 11.36 -13.62
N ASN A 12 27.93 10.07 -13.77
CA ASN A 12 26.93 9.04 -14.09
C ASN A 12 26.00 8.74 -12.90
N ALA A 13 26.52 8.74 -11.67
CA ALA A 13 25.71 8.53 -10.47
C ALA A 13 24.77 9.72 -10.22
N GLN A 14 25.25 10.95 -10.47
CA GLN A 14 24.39 12.14 -10.42
C GLN A 14 23.30 12.10 -11.49
N LEU A 15 23.65 11.73 -12.73
CA LEU A 15 22.67 11.59 -13.81
C LEU A 15 21.63 10.51 -13.51
N PHE A 16 22.03 9.39 -12.91
CA PHE A 16 21.09 8.33 -12.52
C PHE A 16 20.16 8.76 -11.38
N ARG A 17 20.70 9.44 -10.36
CA ARG A 17 19.88 10.02 -9.28
C ARG A 17 18.92 11.09 -9.80
N ILE A 18 19.35 11.94 -10.72
CA ILE A 18 18.50 12.94 -11.40
C ILE A 18 17.40 12.24 -12.21
N ALA A 19 17.74 11.18 -12.98
CA ALA A 19 16.78 10.44 -13.78
C ALA A 19 15.71 9.73 -12.92
N ILE A 20 16.13 9.05 -11.84
CA ILE A 20 15.20 8.41 -10.89
C ILE A 20 14.33 9.47 -10.20
N SER A 21 14.93 10.56 -9.72
CA SER A 21 14.20 11.66 -9.07
C SER A 21 13.18 12.28 -10.01
N HIS A 22 13.53 12.45 -11.29
CA HIS A 22 12.63 13.00 -12.30
C HIS A 22 11.49 12.04 -12.64
N SER A 23 11.75 10.74 -12.76
CA SER A 23 10.70 9.73 -12.95
C SER A 23 9.77 9.65 -11.74
N LEU A 24 10.31 9.62 -10.52
CA LEU A 24 9.49 9.58 -9.29
C LEU A 24 8.68 10.86 -9.11
N ARG A 25 9.26 12.03 -9.43
CA ARG A 25 8.55 13.31 -9.43
C ARG A 25 7.45 13.34 -10.48
N SER A 26 7.74 12.88 -11.71
CA SER A 26 6.74 12.81 -12.78
C SER A 26 5.59 11.85 -12.43
N ILE A 27 5.87 10.73 -11.76
CA ILE A 27 4.84 9.84 -11.22
C ILE A 27 4.04 10.54 -10.12
N ALA A 28 4.70 11.20 -9.16
CA ALA A 28 4.03 11.92 -8.07
C ALA A 28 3.17 13.09 -8.58
N GLU A 29 3.63 13.81 -9.59
CA GLU A 29 2.89 14.88 -10.26
C GLU A 29 1.76 14.32 -11.13
N SER A 30 1.94 13.18 -11.81
CA SER A 30 0.87 12.48 -12.52
C SER A 30 -0.24 12.00 -11.57
N VAL A 31 0.14 11.56 -10.36
CA VAL A 31 -0.80 11.21 -9.28
C VAL A 31 -1.48 12.44 -8.67
N ARG A 32 -0.82 13.62 -8.68
CA ARG A 32 -1.41 14.90 -8.21
C ARG A 32 -2.26 15.62 -9.26
N CYS A 33 -1.94 15.50 -10.55
CA CYS A 33 -2.66 16.14 -11.66
C CYS A 33 -3.97 15.42 -12.03
N GLN A 34 -4.23 14.23 -11.47
CA GLN A 34 -5.61 13.83 -11.23
C GLN A 34 -6.06 14.52 -9.95
N ASP A 35 -6.41 15.80 -10.09
CA ASP A 35 -7.41 16.39 -9.22
C ASP A 35 -8.53 15.35 -9.11
N PHE A 36 -8.77 14.82 -7.92
CA PHE A 36 -10.10 14.39 -7.56
C PHE A 36 -10.96 15.63 -7.79
N GLN A 37 -11.49 15.78 -9.01
CA GLN A 37 -12.56 16.70 -9.29
C GLN A 37 -13.72 16.22 -8.43
N LEU A 38 -13.74 16.73 -7.20
CA LEU A 38 -14.94 17.11 -6.52
C LEU A 38 -15.70 17.98 -7.52
N PHE A 39 -16.48 17.34 -8.38
CA PHE A 39 -17.52 18.02 -9.12
C PHE A 39 -18.32 18.80 -8.07
N PRO A 40 -18.40 20.14 -8.16
CA PRO A 40 -19.43 20.84 -7.42
C PRO A 40 -20.73 20.48 -8.14
N VAL A 41 -21.36 19.39 -7.72
CA VAL A 41 -22.77 19.21 -8.00
C VAL A 41 -23.45 20.38 -7.30
N SER A 42 -23.90 21.37 -8.08
CA SER A 42 -24.73 22.45 -7.59
C SER A 42 -25.98 21.85 -6.95
N LEU A 43 -25.94 21.70 -5.63
CA LEU A 43 -27.13 21.47 -4.83
C LEU A 43 -27.95 22.77 -4.82
N PRO A 44 -29.26 22.72 -5.08
CA PRO A 44 -30.13 23.85 -4.78
C PRO A 44 -30.14 24.08 -3.25
N SER A 45 -30.03 25.35 -2.87
CA SER A 45 -30.03 25.82 -1.49
C SER A 45 -31.25 25.30 -0.71
N PRO A 46 -31.08 24.78 0.53
CA PRO A 46 -32.20 24.39 1.37
C PRO A 46 -32.72 25.63 2.10
N ALA A 47 -33.80 26.20 1.59
CA ALA A 47 -34.63 27.07 2.40
C ALA A 47 -35.40 26.20 3.41
N ASN A 48 -35.12 26.46 4.69
CA ASN A 48 -35.99 26.23 5.86
C ASN A 48 -36.34 24.77 6.20
N LEU A 49 -35.63 24.22 7.19
CA LEU A 49 -36.22 23.43 8.28
C LEU A 49 -35.19 23.29 9.40
N GLU A 50 -35.23 24.27 10.29
CA GLU A 50 -34.54 24.29 11.57
C GLU A 50 -35.14 23.15 12.44
N ILE A 51 -34.47 22.00 12.48
CA ILE A 51 -34.78 20.93 13.44
C ILE A 51 -33.82 21.08 14.61
N ASP A 52 -34.35 21.64 15.69
CA ASP A 52 -33.76 21.76 17.01
C ASP A 52 -33.17 20.41 17.48
N ARG A 53 -31.83 20.34 17.54
CA ARG A 53 -31.05 19.15 17.92
C ARG A 53 -30.96 18.93 19.44
N SER A 54 -31.76 19.62 20.26
CA SER A 54 -31.76 19.47 21.72
C SER A 54 -32.49 18.22 22.25
N LYS A 55 -33.05 17.36 21.38
CA LYS A 55 -33.74 16.11 21.77
C LYS A 55 -33.15 14.85 21.12
N VAL A 56 -31.85 14.61 21.27
CA VAL A 56 -31.30 13.26 21.09
C VAL A 56 -30.72 12.78 22.41
N LYS A 57 -31.62 12.34 23.31
CA LYS A 57 -31.21 11.54 24.46
C LYS A 57 -30.79 10.17 23.94
N ASN A 58 -29.56 9.80 24.27
CA ASN A 58 -29.03 8.44 24.21
C ASN A 58 -30.06 7.45 24.75
N VAL A 59 -30.50 6.54 23.90
CA VAL A 59 -31.29 5.38 24.30
C VAL A 59 -30.62 4.16 23.69
N SER A 60 -29.68 3.61 24.47
CA SER A 60 -29.35 2.18 24.41
C SER A 60 -30.65 1.41 24.61
N ARG A 61 -31.19 0.85 23.53
CA ARG A 61 -32.25 -0.15 23.62
C ARG A 61 -32.02 -1.20 22.56
N ASN A 62 -31.63 -2.39 23.02
CA ASN A 62 -32.08 -3.65 22.44
C ASN A 62 -33.61 -3.56 22.27
N ARG A 63 -34.07 -3.15 21.09
CA ARG A 63 -35.47 -3.22 20.69
C ARG A 63 -35.61 -4.49 19.86
N HIS A 64 -36.49 -5.37 20.32
CA HIS A 64 -37.06 -6.43 19.50
C HIS A 64 -37.50 -5.84 18.16
N ILE A 65 -37.10 -6.50 17.08
CA ILE A 65 -37.37 -6.13 15.68
C ILE A 65 -38.87 -5.86 15.43
N ALA A 66 -39.76 -6.40 16.27
CA ALA A 66 -41.19 -6.13 16.25
C ALA A 66 -41.58 -4.64 16.39
N ASP A 67 -40.77 -3.80 17.05
CA ASP A 67 -41.09 -2.39 17.31
C ASP A 67 -40.69 -1.40 16.20
N LEU A 68 -40.04 -1.88 15.14
CA LEU A 68 -39.69 -1.07 13.96
C LEU A 68 -40.68 -1.21 12.79
N MET A 69 -41.72 -2.03 12.93
CA MET A 69 -42.74 -2.20 11.89
C MET A 69 -43.85 -1.15 12.02
N PRO A 70 -44.23 -0.43 10.93
CA PRO A 70 -45.34 0.51 10.96
C PRO A 70 -46.64 -0.20 11.38
N ALA A 71 -47.47 0.45 12.22
CA ALA A 71 -48.72 -0.12 12.74
C ALA A 71 -49.72 -0.55 11.64
N LYS A 72 -49.57 -0.04 10.42
CA LYS A 72 -50.32 -0.43 9.22
C LYS A 72 -49.89 -1.80 8.69
N MET A 73 -48.60 -2.14 8.83
CA MET A 73 -48.03 -3.43 8.45
C MET A 73 -48.36 -4.51 9.49
N ARG A 74 -48.43 -4.16 10.79
CA ARG A 74 -48.96 -5.07 11.83
C ARG A 74 -50.39 -5.53 11.54
N ARG A 75 -51.25 -4.65 10.99
CA ARG A 75 -52.65 -4.99 10.63
C ARG A 75 -52.82 -5.83 9.36
N SER A 76 -51.76 -5.98 8.55
CA SER A 76 -51.86 -6.63 7.23
C SER A 76 -51.21 -8.03 7.21
N ILE A 77 -50.55 -8.43 8.30
CA ILE A 77 -49.80 -9.70 8.39
C ILE A 77 -50.64 -10.81 9.02
N GLU A 78 -51.65 -10.47 9.80
CA GLU A 78 -52.61 -11.42 10.33
C GLU A 78 -53.84 -11.37 9.43
N ALA A 79 -54.06 -12.42 8.63
CA ALA A 79 -55.40 -12.71 8.15
C ALA A 79 -56.27 -12.84 9.41
N ASN A 80 -57.07 -11.80 9.69
CA ASN A 80 -57.88 -11.78 10.89
C ASN A 80 -58.86 -12.95 10.80
N GLU A 81 -58.79 -13.88 11.76
CA GLU A 81 -59.60 -15.11 11.76
C GLU A 81 -61.08 -14.78 11.58
N ASP A 82 -61.51 -13.65 12.16
CA ASP A 82 -62.88 -13.17 12.09
C ASP A 82 -63.27 -12.67 10.68
N GLU A 83 -62.36 -12.02 9.95
CA GLU A 83 -62.57 -11.59 8.56
C GLU A 83 -62.63 -12.79 7.61
N PHE A 84 -61.78 -13.79 7.85
CA PHE A 84 -61.79 -15.05 7.09
C PHE A 84 -63.10 -15.84 7.31
N VAL A 85 -63.57 -15.89 8.56
CA VAL A 85 -64.84 -16.55 8.91
C VAL A 85 -66.04 -15.80 8.37
N GLU A 86 -66.02 -14.46 8.35
CA GLU A 86 -67.07 -13.62 7.77
C GLU A 86 -67.24 -13.89 6.27
N ILE A 87 -66.13 -13.92 5.53
CA ILE A 87 -66.12 -14.22 4.08
C ILE A 87 -66.67 -15.63 3.80
N LEU A 88 -66.29 -16.63 4.60
CA LEU A 88 -66.77 -18.02 4.44
C LEU A 88 -68.18 -18.25 5.01
N SER A 89 -68.71 -17.32 5.81
CA SER A 89 -70.11 -17.38 6.24
C SER A 89 -71.07 -17.12 5.07
N LEU A 90 -70.64 -16.41 4.03
CA LEU A 90 -71.39 -16.20 2.78
C LEU A 90 -71.58 -17.50 1.97
N THR A 91 -70.72 -18.50 2.17
CA THR A 91 -70.71 -19.77 1.42
C THR A 91 -71.37 -20.93 2.18
N THR A 92 -72.18 -20.63 3.22
CA THR A 92 -72.95 -21.57 4.06
C THR A 92 -72.13 -22.51 4.97
N LEU A 93 -70.82 -22.27 5.09
CA LEU A 93 -69.94 -23.10 5.91
C LEU A 93 -70.15 -22.81 7.41
N LYS A 94 -70.19 -23.85 8.24
CA LYS A 94 -70.29 -23.68 9.70
C LYS A 94 -69.06 -22.90 10.22
N SER A 95 -69.28 -21.86 11.03
CA SER A 95 -68.22 -21.01 11.61
C SER A 95 -67.08 -21.82 12.25
N LYS A 96 -67.38 -22.89 12.99
CA LYS A 96 -66.36 -23.78 13.58
C LYS A 96 -65.47 -24.48 12.54
N THR A 97 -66.02 -24.82 11.38
CA THR A 97 -65.28 -25.44 10.28
C THR A 97 -64.43 -24.40 9.55
N ALA A 98 -64.95 -23.19 9.34
CA ALA A 98 -64.20 -22.07 8.76
C ALA A 98 -62.97 -21.69 9.62
N LYS A 99 -63.13 -21.63 10.95
CA LYS A 99 -62.02 -21.39 11.89
C LYS A 99 -60.93 -22.47 11.82
N LYS A 100 -61.33 -23.74 11.75
CA LYS A 100 -60.39 -24.86 11.57
C LYS A 100 -59.66 -24.80 10.23
N LEU A 101 -60.35 -24.40 9.17
CA LEU A 101 -59.74 -24.23 7.85
C LEU A 101 -58.72 -23.08 7.86
N HIS A 102 -59.06 -21.93 8.46
CA HIS A 102 -58.15 -20.81 8.65
C HIS A 102 -56.87 -21.25 9.37
N GLN A 103 -57.05 -21.92 10.52
CA GLN A 103 -55.95 -22.42 11.33
C GLN A 103 -55.06 -23.40 10.55
N ALA A 104 -55.67 -24.33 9.81
CA ALA A 104 -54.93 -25.28 8.98
C ALA A 104 -54.14 -24.58 7.85
N MET A 105 -54.76 -23.59 7.17
CA MET A 105 -54.10 -22.83 6.11
C MET A 105 -52.92 -22.00 6.64
N VAL A 106 -53.11 -21.32 7.77
CA VAL A 106 -52.05 -20.54 8.42
C VAL A 106 -50.90 -21.45 8.86
N GLN A 107 -51.21 -22.59 9.49
CA GLN A 107 -50.20 -23.57 9.90
C GLN A 107 -49.43 -24.16 8.72
N GLU A 108 -50.12 -24.48 7.62
CA GLU A 108 -49.49 -24.97 6.39
C GLU A 108 -48.54 -23.93 5.81
N LEU A 109 -48.99 -22.68 5.74
CA LEU A 109 -48.22 -21.57 5.18
C LEU A 109 -46.97 -21.30 6.01
N TYR A 110 -47.10 -21.17 7.34
CA TYR A 110 -45.93 -20.97 8.21
C TYR A 110 -44.97 -22.15 8.16
N ARG A 111 -45.48 -23.38 8.10
CA ARG A 111 -44.64 -24.57 7.98
C ARG A 111 -43.89 -24.60 6.65
N GLY A 112 -44.55 -24.28 5.54
CA GLY A 112 -43.93 -24.19 4.21
C GLY A 112 -42.87 -23.10 4.15
N MET A 113 -43.21 -21.87 4.57
CA MET A 113 -42.28 -20.74 4.58
C MET A 113 -41.06 -20.99 5.47
N ASN A 114 -41.24 -21.56 6.66
CA ASN A 114 -40.13 -21.90 7.53
C ASN A 114 -39.28 -23.03 6.93
N GLY A 115 -39.91 -24.04 6.32
CA GLY A 115 -39.19 -25.10 5.60
C GLY A 115 -38.35 -24.55 4.43
N ASP A 116 -38.88 -23.60 3.66
CA ASP A 116 -38.15 -22.94 2.57
C ASP A 116 -36.98 -22.10 3.10
N LEU A 117 -37.18 -21.39 4.22
CA LEU A 117 -36.12 -20.62 4.89
C LEU A 117 -35.01 -21.53 5.43
N GLU A 118 -35.38 -22.62 6.11
CA GLU A 118 -34.43 -23.64 6.58
C GLU A 118 -33.68 -24.26 5.40
N ALA A 119 -34.38 -24.64 4.32
CA ALA A 119 -33.73 -25.17 3.12
C ALA A 119 -32.80 -24.16 2.42
N MET A 120 -33.06 -22.86 2.53
CA MET A 120 -32.13 -21.82 2.05
C MET A 120 -30.91 -21.64 2.96
N LEU A 121 -31.07 -21.82 4.27
CA LEU A 121 -29.99 -21.75 5.26
C LEU A 121 -29.12 -23.01 5.23
N ASP A 122 -29.72 -24.19 5.15
CA ASP A 122 -29.08 -25.52 5.09
C ASP A 122 -28.24 -25.73 3.84
N LYS A 123 -28.46 -24.93 2.78
CA LYS A 123 -27.55 -24.87 1.63
C LYS A 123 -26.12 -24.43 2.00
N GLY A 124 -25.83 -24.14 3.28
CA GLY A 124 -24.52 -23.98 3.90
C GLY A 124 -23.83 -22.67 3.52
N ALA A 125 -23.87 -22.31 2.24
CA ALA A 125 -23.26 -21.11 1.68
C ALA A 125 -23.79 -19.81 2.31
N LEU A 126 -25.07 -19.76 2.68
CA LEU A 126 -25.68 -18.54 3.23
C LEU A 126 -25.30 -18.33 4.70
N GLN A 127 -25.36 -19.38 5.53
CA GLN A 127 -24.95 -19.32 6.92
C GLN A 127 -23.46 -18.97 7.04
N ASP A 128 -22.61 -19.62 6.23
CA ASP A 128 -21.18 -19.33 6.18
C ASP A 128 -20.88 -17.89 5.73
N ALA A 129 -21.64 -17.38 4.75
CA ALA A 129 -21.51 -16.00 4.28
C ALA A 129 -21.86 -15.00 5.39
N PHE A 130 -22.93 -15.24 6.16
CA PHE A 130 -23.29 -14.38 7.29
C PHE A 130 -22.25 -14.43 8.41
N ILE A 131 -21.71 -15.61 8.74
CA ILE A 131 -20.63 -15.74 9.72
C ILE A 131 -19.38 -14.97 9.25
N LYS A 132 -19.01 -15.09 7.97
CA LYS A 132 -17.88 -14.34 7.39
C LYS A 132 -18.14 -12.84 7.40
N ALA A 133 -19.35 -12.40 7.04
CA ALA A 133 -19.72 -10.98 7.05
C ALA A 133 -19.69 -10.39 8.47
N ALA A 134 -20.16 -11.13 9.47
CA ALA A 134 -20.09 -10.72 10.88
C ALA A 134 -18.63 -10.55 11.33
N LYS A 135 -17.77 -11.52 11.05
CA LYS A 135 -16.33 -11.43 11.35
C LYS A 135 -15.68 -10.23 10.67
N LEU A 136 -15.94 -10.02 9.37
CA LEU A 136 -15.42 -8.85 8.64
C LEU A 136 -15.92 -7.51 9.21
N SER A 137 -17.13 -7.48 9.76
CA SER A 137 -17.67 -6.29 10.44
C SER A 137 -16.99 -6.02 11.78
N GLU A 138 -16.58 -7.07 12.51
CA GLU A 138 -15.84 -6.95 13.77
C GLU A 138 -14.38 -6.57 13.54
N ASP A 139 -13.75 -7.16 12.52
CA ASP A 139 -12.36 -6.91 12.13
C ASP A 139 -12.16 -5.52 11.47
N SER A 140 -13.26 -4.87 11.07
CA SER A 140 -13.25 -3.56 10.45
C SER A 140 -12.88 -2.48 11.47
N MET A 141 -11.63 -2.00 11.43
CA MET A 141 -11.16 -0.88 12.24
C MET A 141 -11.60 0.49 11.75
N THR A 142 -12.43 0.57 10.70
CA THR A 142 -12.83 1.87 10.13
C THR A 142 -13.74 2.61 11.09
N SER A 143 -13.32 3.82 11.47
CA SER A 143 -14.16 4.73 12.23
C SER A 143 -15.46 5.00 11.46
N ALA A 144 -16.56 5.25 12.17
CA ALA A 144 -17.89 5.41 11.57
C ALA A 144 -18.01 6.56 10.54
N ASP A 145 -16.97 7.40 10.42
CA ASP A 145 -16.94 8.61 9.59
C ASP A 145 -16.16 8.43 8.28
N GLU A 146 -15.42 7.33 8.11
CA GLU A 146 -14.65 7.08 6.89
C GLU A 146 -15.37 6.08 5.96
N ASN A 147 -15.71 6.56 4.76
CA ASN A 147 -16.25 5.69 3.73
C ASN A 147 -15.22 4.65 3.29
N ALA A 148 -15.53 3.37 3.51
CA ALA A 148 -14.73 2.27 3.02
C ALA A 148 -14.58 2.34 1.49
N TRP A 149 -13.36 2.10 1.01
CA TRP A 149 -13.03 2.10 -0.41
C TRP A 149 -14.00 1.19 -1.20
N ARG A 150 -14.41 1.64 -2.38
CA ARG A 150 -15.23 0.89 -3.34
C ARG A 150 -14.46 0.81 -4.64
N PRO A 151 -14.49 -0.32 -5.36
CA PRO A 151 -13.80 -0.43 -6.63
C PRO A 151 -14.23 0.70 -7.58
N PRO A 152 -13.29 1.51 -8.08
CA PRO A 152 -13.58 2.37 -9.20
C PRO A 152 -13.95 1.44 -10.35
N GLY A 153 -14.99 1.76 -11.13
CA GLY A 153 -15.41 0.93 -12.27
C GLY A 153 -14.34 0.72 -13.36
N ASP A 154 -13.12 1.21 -13.13
CA ASP A 154 -11.91 0.97 -13.90
C ASP A 154 -11.04 -0.12 -13.23
N VAL A 155 -10.94 -1.27 -13.92
CA VAL A 155 -10.16 -2.43 -13.51
C VAL A 155 -8.66 -2.11 -13.38
N ALA A 156 -8.14 -1.19 -14.22
CA ALA A 156 -6.71 -0.86 -14.20
C ALA A 156 -6.30 -0.17 -12.89
N LEU A 157 -7.14 0.71 -12.35
CA LEU A 157 -6.91 1.35 -11.05
C LEU A 157 -7.00 0.35 -9.89
N HIS A 158 -7.94 -0.60 -9.95
CA HIS A 158 -8.05 -1.64 -8.93
C HIS A 158 -6.81 -2.55 -8.89
N LEU A 159 -6.36 -3.03 -10.05
CA LEU A 159 -5.17 -3.90 -10.12
C LEU A 159 -3.91 -3.18 -9.63
N ARG A 160 -3.75 -1.89 -9.96
CA ARG A 160 -2.66 -1.07 -9.40
C ARG A 160 -2.67 -1.06 -7.88
N SER A 161 -3.82 -0.86 -7.25
CA SER A 161 -3.91 -0.86 -5.77
C SER A 161 -3.54 -2.21 -5.14
N LEU A 162 -3.86 -3.32 -5.83
CA LEU A 162 -3.52 -4.67 -5.39
C LEU A 162 -2.01 -4.92 -5.49
N ASP A 163 -1.39 -4.51 -6.60
CA ASP A 163 0.02 -4.75 -6.89
C ASP A 163 0.97 -3.82 -6.11
N VAL A 164 0.47 -2.69 -5.59
CA VAL A 164 1.27 -1.68 -4.86
C VAL A 164 2.10 -2.30 -3.74
N HIS A 165 1.56 -3.24 -2.96
CA HIS A 165 2.32 -3.86 -1.88
C HIS A 165 3.48 -4.71 -2.42
N THR A 166 3.22 -5.49 -3.47
CA THR A 166 4.24 -6.34 -4.12
C THR A 166 5.34 -5.48 -4.73
N ILE A 167 4.95 -4.40 -5.42
CA ILE A 167 5.89 -3.42 -5.99
C ILE A 167 6.73 -2.79 -4.88
N LYS A 168 6.10 -2.33 -3.80
CA LYS A 168 6.79 -1.71 -2.66
C LYS A 168 7.84 -2.65 -2.06
N LYS A 169 7.48 -3.91 -1.82
CA LYS A 169 8.42 -4.91 -1.32
C LYS A 169 9.61 -5.10 -2.27
N ALA A 170 9.33 -5.25 -3.57
CA ALA A 170 10.38 -5.41 -4.57
C ALA A 170 11.30 -4.17 -4.67
N THR A 171 10.76 -2.96 -4.50
CA THR A 171 11.55 -1.73 -4.49
C THR A 171 12.45 -1.63 -3.27
N GLU A 172 11.97 -2.02 -2.09
CA GLU A 172 12.77 -2.04 -0.85
C GLU A 172 13.94 -3.04 -0.97
N GLU A 173 13.68 -4.25 -1.52
CA GLU A 173 14.72 -5.25 -1.77
C GLU A 173 15.78 -4.76 -2.78
N LEU A 174 15.37 -4.04 -3.82
CA LEU A 174 16.29 -3.45 -4.80
C LEU A 174 17.14 -2.32 -4.20
N GLU A 175 16.54 -1.48 -3.37
CA GLU A 175 17.23 -0.39 -2.68
C GLU A 175 18.30 -0.93 -1.74
N GLU A 176 18.00 -1.98 -0.97
CA GLU A 176 18.96 -2.63 -0.08
C GLU A 176 20.17 -3.18 -0.85
N ARG A 177 19.94 -3.85 -1.98
CA ARG A 177 21.00 -4.35 -2.86
C ARG A 177 21.84 -3.24 -3.48
N LEU A 178 21.20 -2.15 -3.88
CA LEU A 178 21.90 -0.99 -4.44
C LEU A 178 22.84 -0.38 -3.40
N ASN A 179 22.37 -0.22 -2.16
CA ASN A 179 23.16 0.32 -1.06
C ASN A 179 24.37 -0.58 -0.72
N GLU A 180 24.23 -1.90 -0.79
CA GLU A 180 25.37 -2.82 -0.64
C GLU A 180 26.43 -2.58 -1.71
N VAL A 181 26.02 -2.58 -2.99
CA VAL A 181 26.95 -2.40 -4.12
C VAL A 181 27.62 -1.01 -4.07
N GLU A 182 26.90 0.04 -3.66
CA GLU A 182 27.48 1.37 -3.50
C GLU A 182 28.56 1.39 -2.41
N ARG A 183 28.32 0.74 -1.27
CA ARG A 183 29.33 0.59 -0.20
C ARG A 183 30.55 -0.22 -0.66
N GLU A 184 30.34 -1.33 -1.34
CA GLU A 184 31.44 -2.13 -1.91
C GLU A 184 32.27 -1.28 -2.88
N ASN A 185 31.63 -0.53 -3.76
CA ASN A 185 32.31 0.34 -4.71
C ASN A 185 33.12 1.44 -3.99
N ASP A 186 32.59 2.06 -2.94
CA ASP A 186 33.33 3.04 -2.13
C ASP A 186 34.60 2.44 -1.50
N THR A 187 34.51 1.20 -1.00
CA THR A 187 35.68 0.50 -0.45
C THR A 187 36.72 0.18 -1.53
N LEU A 188 36.28 -0.20 -2.72
CA LEU A 188 37.16 -0.46 -3.87
C LEU A 188 37.84 0.83 -4.33
N ILE A 189 37.12 1.93 -4.44
CA ILE A 189 37.67 3.25 -4.81
C ILE A 189 38.78 3.65 -3.84
N LYS A 190 38.56 3.52 -2.54
CA LYS A 190 39.58 3.81 -1.51
C LYS A 190 40.82 2.93 -1.68
N THR A 191 40.62 1.63 -1.86
CA THR A 191 41.72 0.67 -2.05
C THR A 191 42.52 0.95 -3.33
N ILE A 192 41.85 1.33 -4.41
CA ILE A 192 42.47 1.72 -5.68
C ILE A 192 43.25 3.03 -5.52
N ALA A 193 42.70 4.02 -4.81
CA ALA A 193 43.40 5.27 -4.53
C ALA A 193 44.69 5.03 -3.73
N ASP A 194 44.65 4.19 -2.70
CA ASP A 194 45.81 3.84 -1.88
C ASP A 194 46.87 3.07 -2.66
N SER A 195 46.47 2.13 -3.51
CA SER A 195 47.43 1.42 -4.39
C SER A 195 48.08 2.36 -5.41
N ARG A 196 47.30 3.24 -6.04
CA ARG A 196 47.82 4.27 -6.96
C ARG A 196 48.79 5.22 -6.27
N LEU A 197 48.50 5.63 -5.03
CA LEU A 197 49.40 6.48 -4.24
C LEU A 197 50.73 5.77 -3.96
N ARG A 198 50.69 4.50 -3.53
CA ARG A 198 51.89 3.69 -3.31
C ARG A 198 52.75 3.57 -4.56
N ILE A 199 52.14 3.29 -5.72
CA ILE A 199 52.83 3.21 -7.02
C ILE A 199 53.47 4.56 -7.36
N ARG A 200 52.74 5.67 -7.18
CA ARG A 200 53.27 7.01 -7.46
C ARG A 200 54.48 7.33 -6.59
N THR A 201 54.44 7.00 -5.30
CA THR A 201 55.58 7.20 -4.39
C THR A 201 56.78 6.37 -4.79
N ALA A 202 56.58 5.08 -5.10
CA ALA A 202 57.66 4.21 -5.58
C ALA A 202 58.27 4.73 -6.88
N ASN A 203 57.44 5.14 -7.84
CA ASN A 203 57.89 5.71 -9.11
C ASN A 203 58.70 7.00 -8.91
N ASN A 204 58.26 7.89 -8.02
CA ASN A 204 59.00 9.10 -7.68
C ASN A 204 60.37 8.78 -7.05
N ASN A 205 60.46 7.74 -6.22
CA ASN A 205 61.72 7.31 -5.63
C ASN A 205 62.67 6.76 -6.71
N VAL A 206 62.17 5.94 -7.65
CA VAL A 206 62.94 5.46 -8.78
C VAL A 206 63.44 6.61 -9.65
N ALA A 207 62.57 7.58 -9.96
CA ALA A 207 62.96 8.77 -10.73
C ALA A 207 64.11 9.54 -10.06
N LYS A 208 64.04 9.78 -8.75
CA LYS A 208 65.14 10.43 -8.01
C LYS A 208 66.45 9.66 -8.08
N ILE A 209 66.40 8.33 -8.00
CA ILE A 209 67.60 7.48 -8.11
C ILE A 209 68.18 7.58 -9.52
N LEU A 210 67.32 7.52 -10.54
CA LEU A 210 67.73 7.64 -11.95
C LEU A 210 68.31 9.02 -12.27
N ASP A 211 67.78 10.09 -11.68
CA ASP A 211 68.33 11.45 -11.86
C ASP A 211 69.72 11.60 -11.21
N TYR A 212 69.95 10.96 -10.06
CA TYR A 212 71.22 11.06 -9.33
C TYR A 212 72.31 10.09 -9.84
N ALA A 213 71.91 8.93 -10.37
CA ALA A 213 72.83 7.87 -10.79
C ALA A 213 73.90 8.34 -11.81
N PRO A 214 73.59 9.14 -12.85
CA PRO A 214 74.60 9.66 -13.79
C PRO A 214 75.69 10.49 -13.11
N VAL A 215 75.33 11.29 -12.11
CA VAL A 215 76.28 12.14 -11.38
C VAL A 215 77.27 11.28 -10.60
N VAL A 216 76.80 10.21 -9.97
CA VAL A 216 77.66 9.25 -9.24
C VAL A 216 78.55 8.49 -10.20
N LEU A 217 78.00 7.98 -11.30
CA LEU A 217 78.76 7.26 -12.32
C LEU A 217 79.86 8.12 -12.90
N GLN A 218 79.57 9.37 -13.27
CA GLN A 218 80.56 10.31 -13.80
C GLN A 218 81.69 10.60 -12.79
N ARG A 219 81.37 10.74 -11.50
CA ARG A 219 82.40 10.88 -10.45
C ARG A 219 83.28 9.64 -10.36
N LEU A 220 82.67 8.45 -10.40
CA LEU A 220 83.40 7.18 -10.32
C LEU A 220 84.34 7.01 -11.52
N GLU A 221 83.85 7.32 -12.72
CA GLU A 221 84.62 7.29 -13.96
C GLU A 221 85.83 8.24 -13.88
N LYS A 222 85.62 9.47 -13.41
CA LYS A 222 86.72 10.42 -13.18
C LYS A 222 87.76 9.90 -12.17
N THR A 223 87.34 9.28 -11.08
CA THR A 223 88.28 8.70 -10.10
C THR A 223 89.06 7.52 -10.68
N TYR A 224 88.42 6.72 -11.54
CA TYR A 224 89.06 5.61 -12.23
C TYR A 224 90.12 6.11 -13.24
N GLU A 225 89.82 7.16 -14.00
CA GLU A 225 90.78 7.82 -14.90
C GLU A 225 92.00 8.37 -14.13
N GLN A 226 91.78 8.96 -12.95
CA GLN A 226 92.85 9.45 -12.09
C GLN A 226 93.76 8.31 -11.62
N LEU A 227 93.16 7.22 -11.11
CA LEU A 227 93.91 6.06 -10.63
C LEU A 227 94.72 5.38 -11.74
N THR A 228 94.12 5.19 -12.93
CA THR A 228 94.82 4.62 -14.09
C THR A 228 95.96 5.51 -14.59
N THR A 229 95.87 6.82 -14.41
CA THR A 229 96.96 7.75 -14.70
C THR A 229 98.09 7.61 -13.68
N CYS A 230 97.77 7.54 -12.38
CA CYS A 230 98.76 7.30 -11.32
C CYS A 230 99.48 5.96 -11.48
N LEU A 231 98.76 4.89 -11.83
CA LEU A 231 99.35 3.57 -12.08
C LEU A 231 100.35 3.61 -13.25
N ARG A 232 99.97 4.23 -14.38
CA ARG A 232 100.89 4.42 -15.51
C ARG A 232 102.12 5.26 -15.16
N ALA A 233 101.98 6.23 -14.26
CA ALA A 233 103.09 7.04 -13.80
C ALA A 233 104.06 6.28 -12.87
N ASN A 234 103.62 5.20 -12.24
CA ASN A 234 104.47 4.33 -11.40
C ASN A 234 105.14 3.20 -12.19
N GLU A 235 104.70 2.93 -13.43
CA GLU A 235 105.27 1.90 -14.31
C GLU A 235 106.39 2.42 -15.23
N ASN A 236 106.63 3.74 -15.25
CA ASN A 236 107.76 4.42 -15.94
C ASN A 236 108.82 4.87 -14.93
#